data_AF-A0A3N5IKQ9-F1
#
_entry.id   AF-A0A3N5IKQ9-F1
#
_cell.length_a   1.000
_cell.length_b   1.000
_cell.length_c   1.000
_cell.angle_alpha   90.00
_cell.angle_beta   90.00
_cell.angle_gamma   90.00
#
_symmetry.space_group_name_H-M   'P 1'
#
loop_
_entity.id
_entity.type
_entity.pdbx_description
1 polymer ?
#
loop_
_entity_poly.entity_id
_entity_poly.type
_entity_poly.pdbx_seq_one_letter_code
_entity_poly.pdbx_strand_id
1 'polypeptide(L)'
;MITNGSLFFDPLILERVKEADLIIPSLDTVDPEAFQVINRPHPELRLAAIIEGLIHLGQLPGPRIWLEVLFLRGLNDQPAQIEALSRTIEQINPEKVQINTVVRPPVEAFAQALDYPALETIRGRLGPRAEIIAPPMVKTDFQKEMLESEILGLVARRPCTAEDLSRLTGLSRQRTLELLNRLLNEKKIVCEVFNQKDFFLSR
;
A
#
# COMPACT_ATOMS: atom_id res chain seq x y z
N MET A 1 -17.31 6.13 -7.37
CA MET A 1 -17.06 6.68 -6.01
C MET A 1 -16.12 5.74 -5.26
N ILE A 2 -15.00 6.22 -4.73
CA ILE A 2 -14.12 5.45 -3.85
C ILE A 2 -14.50 5.78 -2.41
N THR A 3 -14.59 4.78 -1.52
CA THR A 3 -15.05 4.97 -0.14
C THR A 3 -14.55 3.86 0.77
N ASN A 4 -14.49 4.13 2.08
CA ASN A 4 -14.23 3.09 3.08
C ASN A 4 -15.49 2.27 3.45
N GLY A 5 -16.64 2.58 2.85
CA GLY A 5 -17.90 1.87 3.03
C GLY A 5 -18.50 1.93 4.44
N SER A 6 -17.95 2.76 5.34
CA SER A 6 -18.21 2.66 6.78
C SER A 6 -19.63 3.01 7.21
N LEU A 7 -20.46 3.62 6.35
CA LEU A 7 -21.81 4.09 6.69
C LEU A 7 -22.92 3.41 5.86
N PHE A 8 -22.61 2.36 5.10
CA PHE A 8 -23.63 1.69 4.28
C PHE A 8 -24.65 0.88 5.09
N PHE A 9 -24.50 0.78 6.41
CA PHE A 9 -25.58 0.29 7.29
C PHE A 9 -26.73 1.29 7.43
N ASP A 10 -26.53 2.57 7.09
CA ASP A 10 -27.57 3.59 7.11
C ASP A 10 -28.38 3.55 5.80
N PRO A 11 -29.69 3.26 5.85
CA PRO A 11 -30.56 3.23 4.68
C PRO A 11 -30.57 4.55 3.89
N LEU A 12 -30.41 5.70 4.56
CA LEU A 12 -30.37 7.01 3.91
C LEU A 12 -29.11 7.16 3.04
N ILE A 13 -27.99 6.56 3.46
CA ILE A 13 -26.75 6.58 2.68
C ILE A 13 -26.88 5.64 1.48
N LEU A 14 -27.46 4.45 1.65
CA LEU A 14 -27.72 3.52 0.54
C LEU A 14 -28.59 4.17 -0.54
N GLU A 15 -29.67 4.84 -0.14
CA GLU A 15 -30.56 5.55 -1.06
C GLU A 15 -29.83 6.65 -1.85
N ARG A 16 -28.87 7.34 -1.24
CA ARG A 16 -28.08 8.39 -1.89
C ARG A 16 -27.05 7.88 -2.89
N VAL A 17 -26.63 6.62 -2.78
CA VAL A 17 -25.57 6.07 -3.64
C VAL A 17 -26.10 5.12 -4.71
N LYS A 18 -27.41 4.82 -4.70
CA LYS A 18 -28.03 3.87 -5.63
C LYS A 18 -27.93 4.26 -7.11
N GLU A 19 -27.73 5.55 -7.41
CA GLU A 19 -27.62 6.08 -8.78
C GLU A 19 -26.17 6.19 -9.28
N ALA A 20 -25.17 5.83 -8.46
CA ALA A 20 -23.79 5.84 -8.90
C ALA A 20 -23.53 4.71 -9.92
N ASP A 21 -22.75 4.97 -10.97
CA ASP A 21 -22.41 3.92 -11.96
C ASP A 21 -21.44 2.85 -11.40
N LEU A 22 -20.61 3.26 -10.44
CA LEU A 22 -19.57 2.42 -9.83
C LEU A 22 -19.26 2.91 -8.42
N ILE A 23 -19.25 1.99 -7.47
CA ILE A 23 -18.81 2.20 -6.09
C ILE A 23 -17.65 1.25 -5.81
N ILE A 24 -16.60 1.79 -5.21
CA ILE A 24 -15.38 1.06 -4.85
C ILE A 24 -15.20 1.14 -3.33
N PRO A 25 -15.90 0.31 -2.55
CA PRO A 25 -15.72 0.24 -1.11
C PRO A 25 -14.48 -0.59 -0.74
N SER A 26 -13.86 -0.29 0.40
CA SER A 26 -12.80 -1.13 0.97
C SER A 26 -13.31 -2.07 2.07
N LEU A 27 -12.85 -3.32 2.08
CA LEU A 27 -12.99 -4.26 3.20
C LEU A 27 -11.69 -5.07 3.34
N ASP A 28 -10.76 -4.57 4.15
CA ASP A 28 -9.42 -5.17 4.26
C ASP A 28 -9.41 -6.47 5.06
N THR A 29 -10.36 -6.66 5.96
CA THR A 29 -10.44 -7.84 6.82
C THR A 29 -11.82 -8.00 7.43
N VAL A 30 -12.16 -9.23 7.79
CA VAL A 30 -13.35 -9.59 8.60
C VAL A 30 -12.98 -9.93 10.04
N ASP A 31 -11.69 -9.87 10.36
CA ASP A 31 -11.17 -10.08 11.71
C ASP A 31 -11.14 -8.75 12.49
N PRO A 32 -11.78 -8.66 13.67
CA PRO A 32 -11.83 -7.43 14.45
C PRO A 32 -10.47 -6.88 14.90
N GLU A 33 -9.50 -7.76 15.22
CA GLU A 33 -8.18 -7.32 15.69
C GLU A 33 -7.39 -6.68 14.54
N ALA A 34 -7.35 -7.36 13.39
CA ALA A 34 -6.75 -6.83 12.18
C ALA A 34 -7.45 -5.52 11.74
N PHE A 35 -8.78 -5.42 11.86
CA PHE A 35 -9.52 -4.22 11.51
C PHE A 35 -9.11 -3.01 12.36
N GLN A 36 -8.91 -3.21 13.66
CA GLN A 36 -8.43 -2.14 14.55
C GLN A 36 -7.01 -1.68 14.20
N VAL A 37 -6.12 -2.61 13.86
CA VAL A 37 -4.72 -2.30 13.53
C VAL A 37 -4.61 -1.61 12.16
N ILE A 38 -5.30 -2.13 11.16
CA ILE A 38 -5.21 -1.70 9.76
C ILE A 38 -6.02 -0.42 9.54
N ASN A 39 -7.31 -0.43 9.88
CA ASN A 39 -8.24 0.64 9.51
C ASN A 39 -8.36 1.73 10.59
N ARG A 40 -7.97 1.44 11.83
CA ARG A 40 -8.06 2.37 12.98
C ARG A 40 -9.41 3.11 13.01
N PRO A 41 -10.52 2.36 13.00
CA PRO A 41 -11.85 2.93 12.84
C PRO A 41 -12.21 3.87 13.98
N HIS A 42 -13.16 4.78 13.73
CA HIS A 42 -13.79 5.53 14.81
C HIS A 42 -14.46 4.56 15.82
N PRO A 43 -14.40 4.79 17.14
CA PRO A 43 -14.89 3.84 18.15
C PRO A 43 -16.36 3.45 18.02
N GLU A 44 -17.18 4.29 17.39
CA GLU A 44 -18.61 4.01 17.16
C GLU A 44 -18.86 3.07 15.97
N LEU A 45 -17.86 2.90 15.09
CA LEU A 45 -17.94 2.01 13.95
C LEU A 45 -17.67 0.57 14.37
N ARG A 46 -18.62 -0.31 14.03
CA ARG A 46 -18.50 -1.75 14.27
C ARG A 46 -18.29 -2.46 12.95
N LEU A 47 -17.26 -3.31 12.87
CA LEU A 47 -16.95 -4.10 11.68
C LEU A 47 -18.16 -4.89 11.18
N ALA A 48 -18.92 -5.51 12.09
CA ALA A 48 -20.13 -6.26 11.74
C ALA A 48 -21.17 -5.40 10.99
N ALA A 49 -21.40 -4.16 11.45
CA ALA A 49 -22.33 -3.24 10.80
C ALA A 49 -21.80 -2.78 9.43
N ILE A 50 -20.50 -2.59 9.28
CA ILE A 50 -19.87 -2.27 7.99
C ILE A 50 -20.08 -3.42 7.01
N ILE A 51 -19.81 -4.66 7.44
CA ILE A 51 -20.01 -5.86 6.62
C ILE A 51 -21.48 -5.99 6.19
N GLU A 52 -22.42 -5.82 7.14
CA GLU A 52 -23.85 -5.84 6.85
C GLU A 52 -24.23 -4.76 5.83
N GLY A 53 -23.74 -3.53 5.99
CA GLY A 53 -23.94 -2.44 5.05
C GLY A 53 -23.40 -2.73 3.65
N LEU A 54 -22.25 -3.38 3.54
CA LEU A 54 -21.68 -3.80 2.25
C LEU A 54 -22.51 -4.91 1.59
N ILE A 55 -23.08 -5.83 2.38
CA ILE A 55 -24.01 -6.85 1.86
C ILE A 55 -25.28 -6.17 1.31
N HIS A 56 -25.85 -5.21 2.04
CA HIS A 56 -26.99 -4.44 1.55
C HIS A 56 -26.67 -3.62 0.30
N LEU A 57 -25.47 -3.02 0.24
CA LEU A 57 -25.00 -2.34 -0.96
C LEU A 57 -24.97 -3.29 -2.17
N GLY A 58 -24.48 -4.52 -1.97
CA GLY A 58 -24.45 -5.60 -2.96
C GLY A 58 -25.80 -6.00 -3.54
N GLN A 59 -26.88 -5.72 -2.82
CA GLN A 59 -28.25 -6.03 -3.24
C GLN A 59 -28.91 -4.89 -4.01
N LEU A 60 -28.27 -3.72 -4.10
CA LEU A 60 -28.81 -2.60 -4.87
C LEU A 60 -28.73 -2.90 -6.38
N PRO A 61 -29.79 -2.62 -7.16
CA PRO A 61 -29.82 -2.91 -8.59
C PRO A 61 -29.03 -1.92 -9.46
N GLY A 62 -28.54 -0.81 -8.87
CA GLY A 62 -27.95 0.31 -9.61
C GLY A 62 -26.43 0.21 -9.78
N PRO A 63 -25.65 0.41 -8.71
CA PRO A 63 -24.21 0.56 -8.84
C PRO A 63 -23.51 -0.76 -9.09
N ARG A 64 -22.53 -0.74 -10.01
CA ARG A 64 -21.49 -1.76 -10.03
C ARG A 64 -20.63 -1.61 -8.77
N ILE A 65 -20.16 -2.74 -8.23
CA ILE A 65 -19.32 -2.75 -7.03
C ILE A 65 -18.00 -3.41 -7.35
N TRP A 66 -16.90 -2.68 -7.15
CA TRP A 66 -15.55 -3.25 -7.13
C TRP A 66 -15.02 -3.17 -5.70
N LEU A 67 -14.89 -4.31 -5.03
CA LEU A 67 -14.43 -4.32 -3.64
C LEU A 67 -12.91 -4.22 -3.59
N GLU A 68 -12.35 -3.23 -2.92
CA GLU A 68 -10.91 -3.14 -2.67
C GLU A 68 -10.53 -3.85 -1.36
N VAL A 69 -9.43 -4.60 -1.39
CA VAL A 69 -8.85 -5.28 -0.22
C VAL A 69 -7.36 -5.02 -0.18
N LEU A 70 -6.88 -4.32 0.85
CA LEU A 70 -5.47 -4.11 1.12
C LEU A 70 -4.94 -5.23 2.03
N PHE A 71 -3.99 -6.02 1.52
CA PHE A 71 -3.30 -7.03 2.32
C PHE A 71 -1.94 -6.55 2.85
N LEU A 72 -1.71 -6.78 4.14
CA LEU A 72 -0.49 -6.52 4.88
C LEU A 72 0.07 -7.83 5.44
N ARG A 73 1.38 -8.03 5.25
CA ARG A 73 2.08 -9.23 5.70
C ARG A 73 1.93 -9.43 7.20
N GLY A 74 1.44 -10.61 7.61
CA GLY A 74 1.28 -11.00 9.01
C GLY A 74 0.08 -10.38 9.75
N LEU A 75 -0.76 -9.58 9.08
CA LEU A 75 -1.93 -8.95 9.71
C LEU A 75 -3.27 -9.53 9.22
N ASN A 76 -3.45 -9.62 7.90
CA ASN A 76 -4.67 -10.13 7.27
C ASN A 76 -4.39 -11.14 6.15
N ASP A 77 -3.18 -11.70 6.08
CA ASP A 77 -2.74 -12.64 5.05
C ASP A 77 -2.81 -14.12 5.48
N GLN A 78 -3.39 -14.40 6.65
CA GLN A 78 -3.48 -15.77 7.14
C GLN A 78 -4.57 -16.57 6.41
N PRO A 79 -4.35 -17.87 6.12
CA PRO A 79 -5.31 -18.69 5.37
C PRO A 79 -6.75 -18.65 5.91
N ALA A 80 -6.92 -18.70 7.23
CA ALA A 80 -8.25 -18.67 7.86
C ALA A 80 -8.95 -17.32 7.67
N GLN A 81 -8.22 -16.20 7.75
CA GLN A 81 -8.76 -14.86 7.52
C GLN A 81 -9.16 -14.68 6.05
N ILE A 82 -8.33 -15.14 5.11
CA ILE A 82 -8.62 -15.08 3.66
C ILE A 82 -9.88 -15.90 3.33
N GLU A 83 -10.02 -17.10 3.91
CA GLU A 83 -11.20 -17.95 3.73
C GLU A 83 -12.47 -17.28 4.28
N ALA A 84 -12.39 -16.69 5.48
CA ALA A 84 -13.51 -15.96 6.07
C ALA A 84 -13.89 -14.74 5.22
N LEU A 85 -12.91 -13.97 4.75
CA LEU A 85 -13.13 -12.84 3.85
C LEU A 85 -13.75 -13.29 2.53
N SER A 86 -13.31 -14.40 1.95
CA SER A 86 -13.86 -14.95 0.71
C SER A 86 -15.37 -15.22 0.84
N ARG A 87 -15.80 -15.83 1.95
CA ARG A 87 -17.24 -16.07 2.23
C ARG A 87 -18.03 -14.77 2.38
N THR A 88 -17.44 -13.74 2.98
CA THR A 88 -18.09 -12.42 3.08
C THR A 88 -18.17 -11.73 1.72
N ILE A 89 -17.14 -11.86 0.88
CA ILE A 89 -17.13 -11.35 -0.49
C ILE A 89 -18.23 -12.02 -1.33
N GLU A 90 -18.47 -13.31 -1.15
CA GLU A 90 -19.58 -14.01 -1.80
C GLU A 90 -20.94 -13.42 -1.42
N GLN A 91 -21.14 -13.04 -0.15
CA GLN A 91 -22.38 -12.42 0.32
C GLN A 91 -22.56 -10.98 -0.22
N ILE A 92 -21.47 -10.21 -0.31
CA ILE A 92 -21.47 -8.87 -0.91
C ILE A 92 -21.73 -8.95 -2.42
N ASN A 93 -21.26 -10.03 -3.06
CA ASN A 93 -21.41 -10.30 -4.48
C ASN A 93 -20.91 -9.15 -5.40
N PRO A 94 -19.68 -8.62 -5.23
CA PRO A 94 -19.19 -7.55 -6.09
C PRO A 94 -18.92 -8.05 -7.52
N GLU A 95 -18.85 -7.13 -8.49
CA GLU A 95 -18.43 -7.44 -9.85
C GLU A 95 -16.94 -7.81 -9.89
N LYS A 96 -16.13 -7.11 -9.09
CA LYS A 96 -14.68 -7.33 -8.99
C LYS A 96 -14.19 -7.26 -7.56
N VAL A 97 -13.07 -7.93 -7.29
CA VAL A 97 -12.29 -7.80 -6.05
C VAL A 97 -10.89 -7.34 -6.42
N GLN A 98 -10.48 -6.18 -5.95
CA GLN A 98 -9.21 -5.57 -6.25
C GLN A 98 -8.24 -5.79 -5.10
N ILE A 99 -7.23 -6.64 -5.32
CA ILE A 99 -6.21 -6.98 -4.34
C ILE A 99 -5.09 -5.95 -4.43
N ASN A 100 -4.80 -5.33 -3.29
CA ASN A 100 -3.73 -4.36 -3.14
C ASN A 100 -2.76 -4.74 -2.02
N THR A 101 -1.59 -4.11 -1.99
CA THR A 101 -0.64 -4.18 -0.86
C THR A 101 0.13 -2.86 -0.75
N VAL A 102 0.98 -2.73 0.27
CA VAL A 102 1.76 -1.50 0.48
C VAL A 102 2.76 -1.31 -0.66
N VAL A 103 2.52 -0.30 -1.51
CA VAL A 103 3.35 0.01 -2.68
C VAL A 103 4.09 1.34 -2.56
N ARG A 104 3.92 2.03 -1.43
CA ARG A 104 4.62 3.27 -1.07
C ARG A 104 5.28 3.11 0.29
N PRO A 105 6.37 3.82 0.60
CA PRO A 105 6.96 3.81 1.93
C PRO A 105 5.89 4.10 2.99
N PRO A 106 5.61 3.15 3.89
CA PRO A 106 4.62 3.38 4.93
C PRO A 106 5.21 4.32 6.00
N VAL A 107 4.37 5.16 6.58
CA VAL A 107 4.72 5.91 7.79
C VAL A 107 4.94 4.93 8.96
N GLU A 108 4.24 3.80 8.93
CA GLU A 108 4.24 2.79 9.98
C GLU A 108 5.12 1.59 9.61
N ALA A 109 6.14 1.30 10.44
CA ALA A 109 7.10 0.24 10.17
C ALA A 109 6.48 -1.18 10.13
N PHE A 110 5.32 -1.38 10.75
CA PHE A 110 4.61 -2.66 10.74
C PHE A 110 3.87 -2.93 9.43
N ALA A 111 3.59 -1.91 8.61
CA ALA A 111 2.83 -2.05 7.38
C ALA A 111 3.71 -2.63 6.27
N GLN A 112 3.89 -3.95 6.28
CA GLN A 112 4.75 -4.65 5.34
C GLN A 112 3.97 -5.18 4.14
N ALA A 113 4.56 -5.02 2.96
CA ALA A 113 3.97 -5.51 1.72
C ALA A 113 4.09 -7.04 1.55
N LEU A 114 3.12 -7.61 0.85
CA LEU A 114 3.21 -8.97 0.32
C LEU A 114 4.02 -8.98 -0.99
N ASP A 115 4.66 -10.09 -1.29
CA ASP A 115 5.23 -10.30 -2.63
C ASP A 115 4.17 -10.82 -3.59
N TYR A 116 4.47 -10.69 -4.88
CA TYR A 116 3.58 -11.09 -5.96
C TYR A 116 3.13 -12.57 -5.86
N PRO A 117 3.99 -13.57 -5.53
CA PRO A 117 3.54 -14.95 -5.35
C PRO A 117 2.52 -15.13 -4.21
N ALA A 118 2.68 -14.40 -3.10
CA ALA A 118 1.69 -14.41 -2.03
C ALA A 118 0.37 -13.76 -2.48
N LEU A 119 0.41 -12.65 -3.22
CA LEU A 119 -0.78 -12.02 -3.80
C LEU A 119 -1.50 -12.95 -4.79
N GLU A 120 -0.78 -13.69 -5.62
CA GLU A 120 -1.36 -14.70 -6.53
C GLU A 120 -2.03 -15.84 -5.76
N THR A 121 -1.42 -16.29 -4.66
CA THR A 121 -2.02 -17.30 -3.79
C THR A 121 -3.34 -16.79 -3.19
N ILE A 122 -3.36 -15.53 -2.73
CA ILE A 122 -4.57 -14.89 -2.20
C ILE A 122 -5.62 -14.75 -3.31
N ARG A 123 -5.24 -14.27 -4.50
CA ARG A 123 -6.12 -14.17 -5.67
C ARG A 123 -6.81 -15.49 -5.98
N GLY A 124 -6.06 -16.59 -5.99
CA GLY A 124 -6.62 -17.93 -6.20
C GLY A 124 -7.66 -18.34 -5.15
N ARG A 125 -7.53 -17.87 -3.90
CA ARG A 125 -8.47 -18.15 -2.80
C ARG A 125 -9.70 -17.24 -2.78
N LEU A 126 -9.55 -15.98 -3.18
CA LEU A 126 -10.67 -15.03 -3.30
C LEU A 126 -11.53 -15.29 -4.55
N GLY A 127 -11.03 -16.11 -5.49
CA GLY A 127 -11.80 -16.61 -6.62
C GLY A 127 -11.65 -15.77 -7.90
N PRO A 128 -12.43 -16.09 -8.94
CA PRO A 128 -12.20 -15.61 -10.31
C PRO A 128 -12.46 -14.11 -10.51
N ARG A 129 -13.20 -13.47 -9.59
CA ARG A 129 -13.46 -12.02 -9.61
C ARG A 129 -12.29 -11.20 -9.09
N ALA A 130 -11.27 -11.86 -8.52
CA ALA A 130 -10.13 -11.19 -7.93
C ALA A 130 -9.06 -10.81 -8.97
N GLU A 131 -8.67 -9.54 -8.98
CA GLU A 131 -7.58 -9.00 -9.79
C GLU A 131 -6.54 -8.33 -8.87
N ILE A 132 -5.25 -8.55 -9.15
CA ILE A 132 -4.17 -7.87 -8.44
C ILE A 132 -3.95 -6.52 -9.12
N ILE A 133 -4.17 -5.43 -8.39
CA ILE A 133 -3.96 -4.06 -8.89
C ILE A 133 -2.69 -3.42 -8.33
N ALA A 134 -2.04 -4.07 -7.36
CA ALA A 134 -0.74 -3.65 -6.87
C ALA A 134 0.30 -3.78 -7.99
N PRO A 135 1.07 -2.71 -8.32
CA PRO A 135 2.16 -2.83 -9.27
C PRO A 135 3.16 -3.90 -8.80
N PRO A 136 3.76 -4.66 -9.72
CA PRO A 136 4.76 -5.66 -9.37
C PRO A 136 5.89 -4.96 -8.60
N MET A 137 6.02 -5.30 -7.32
CA MET A 137 7.13 -4.83 -6.50
C MET A 137 8.40 -5.49 -7.02
N VAL A 138 9.11 -4.83 -7.92
CA VAL A 138 10.49 -5.18 -8.24
C VAL A 138 11.30 -4.84 -6.98
N LYS A 139 11.42 -5.83 -6.07
CA LYS A 139 11.99 -5.72 -4.72
C LYS A 139 13.48 -5.34 -4.68
N THR A 140 14.07 -4.82 -5.75
CA THR A 140 15.49 -4.43 -5.76
C THR A 140 15.77 -3.15 -6.54
N ASP A 141 15.08 -2.87 -7.64
CA ASP A 141 15.37 -1.66 -8.43
C ASP A 141 14.55 -0.46 -7.98
N PHE A 142 13.26 -0.59 -7.67
CA PHE A 142 12.45 0.60 -7.33
C PHE A 142 12.91 1.31 -6.04
N GLN A 143 13.25 0.54 -4.98
CA GLN A 143 13.81 1.13 -3.76
C GLN A 143 15.22 1.72 -4.00
N LYS A 144 16.03 1.08 -4.85
CA LYS A 144 17.35 1.62 -5.21
C LYS A 144 17.22 2.88 -6.04
N GLU A 145 16.34 2.93 -7.03
CA GLU A 145 16.06 4.06 -7.89
C GLU A 145 15.50 5.24 -7.09
N MET A 146 14.62 4.97 -6.12
CA MET A 146 14.07 6.03 -5.26
C MET A 146 15.16 6.61 -4.34
N LEU A 147 15.97 5.76 -3.70
CA LEU A 147 17.11 6.20 -2.87
C LEU A 147 18.18 6.92 -3.71
N GLU A 148 18.41 6.46 -4.93
CA GLU A 148 19.33 7.09 -5.87
C GLU A 148 18.84 8.48 -6.28
N SER A 149 17.57 8.60 -6.66
CA SER A 149 16.91 9.86 -7.00
C SER A 149 16.94 10.85 -5.83
N GLU A 150 16.74 10.35 -4.61
CA GLU A 150 16.83 11.15 -3.39
C GLU A 150 18.26 11.70 -3.16
N ILE A 151 19.29 10.84 -3.23
CA ILE A 151 20.70 11.28 -3.11
C ILE A 151 21.05 12.28 -4.22
N LEU A 152 20.68 11.99 -5.47
CA LEU A 152 20.93 12.88 -6.62
C LEU A 152 20.24 14.24 -6.42
N GLY A 153 19.00 14.25 -5.94
CA GLY A 153 18.27 15.47 -5.63
C GLY A 153 18.92 16.29 -4.51
N LEU A 154 19.54 15.64 -3.52
CA LEU A 154 20.28 16.32 -2.45
C LEU A 154 21.57 16.95 -2.96
N VAL A 155 22.39 16.20 -3.70
CA VAL A 155 23.68 16.70 -4.21
C VAL A 155 23.53 17.68 -5.37
N ALA A 156 22.40 17.68 -6.08
CA ALA A 156 22.06 18.68 -7.09
C ALA A 156 21.69 20.04 -6.51
N ARG A 157 21.19 20.08 -5.27
CA ARG A 157 20.84 21.34 -4.60
C ARG A 157 22.03 21.97 -3.90
N ARG A 158 22.95 21.15 -3.38
CA ARG A 158 24.19 21.58 -2.73
C ARG A 158 25.21 20.43 -2.62
N PRO A 159 26.51 20.73 -2.60
CA PRO A 159 27.52 19.75 -2.23
C PRO A 159 27.23 19.16 -0.84
N CYS A 160 27.24 17.83 -0.72
CA CYS A 160 26.97 17.13 0.54
C CYS A 160 28.11 16.14 0.87
N THR A 161 28.41 15.94 2.15
CA THR A 161 29.29 14.84 2.57
C THR A 161 28.50 13.52 2.70
N ALA A 162 29.20 12.38 2.77
CA ALA A 162 28.55 11.10 3.05
C ALA A 162 27.82 11.08 4.41
N GLU A 163 28.33 11.83 5.39
CA GLU A 163 27.70 11.97 6.71
C GLU A 163 26.40 12.78 6.63
N ASP A 164 26.39 13.85 5.82
CA ASP A 164 25.18 14.64 5.58
C ASP A 164 24.11 13.81 4.91
N LEU A 165 24.48 13.03 3.89
CA LEU A 165 23.54 12.17 3.15
C LEU A 165 22.98 11.07 4.03
N SER A 166 23.82 10.40 4.83
CA SER A 166 23.38 9.38 5.78
C SER A 166 22.36 9.94 6.79
N ARG A 167 22.60 11.15 7.29
CA ARG A 167 21.69 11.84 8.22
C ARG A 167 20.39 12.29 7.56
N LEU A 168 20.45 12.81 6.33
CA LEU A 168 19.28 13.35 5.62
C LEU A 168 18.36 12.26 5.06
N THR A 169 18.92 11.12 4.66
CA THR A 169 18.18 9.98 4.10
C THR A 169 17.81 8.92 5.14
N GLY A 170 18.37 9.00 6.35
CA GLY A 170 18.22 7.97 7.39
C GLY A 170 18.94 6.65 7.11
N LEU A 171 19.76 6.58 6.04
CA LEU A 171 20.53 5.40 5.68
C LEU A 171 21.73 5.19 6.61
N SER A 172 22.15 3.94 6.78
CA SER A 172 23.42 3.64 7.44
C SER A 172 24.60 4.21 6.64
N ARG A 173 25.70 4.53 7.33
CA ARG A 173 26.92 5.03 6.69
C ARG A 173 27.44 4.07 5.62
N GLN A 174 27.43 2.77 5.90
CA GLN A 174 27.86 1.75 4.94
C GLN A 174 26.99 1.78 3.67
N ARG A 175 25.67 1.83 3.84
CA ARG A 175 24.74 1.83 2.70
C ARG A 175 24.85 3.11 1.86
N THR A 176 25.08 4.24 2.53
CA THR A 176 25.33 5.53 1.88
C THR A 176 26.60 5.48 1.02
N LEU A 177 27.69 4.90 1.56
CA LEU A 177 28.95 4.74 0.82
C LEU A 177 28.82 3.78 -0.37
N GLU A 178 28.07 2.67 -0.23
CA GLU A 178 27.78 1.75 -1.34
C GLU A 178 27.08 2.47 -2.50
N LEU A 179 26.07 3.30 -2.20
CA LEU A 179 25.33 4.06 -3.21
C LEU A 179 26.20 5.13 -3.87
N LEU A 180 26.97 5.88 -3.08
CA LEU A 180 27.88 6.92 -3.59
C LEU A 180 28.95 6.34 -4.51
N ASN A 181 29.58 5.22 -4.13
CA ASN A 181 30.57 4.54 -4.97
C ASN A 181 29.98 4.11 -6.32
N ARG A 182 28.74 3.60 -6.31
CA ARG A 182 28.04 3.25 -7.54
C ARG A 182 27.76 4.48 -8.40
N LEU A 183 27.22 5.55 -7.82
CA LEU A 183 26.92 6.80 -8.54
C LEU A 183 28.17 7.47 -9.13
N LEU A 184 29.31 7.38 -8.43
CA LEU A 184 30.62 7.80 -8.94
C LEU A 184 31.05 6.95 -10.15
N ASN A 185 30.93 5.62 -10.06
CA ASN A 185 31.27 4.72 -11.16
C ASN A 185 30.37 4.95 -12.40
N GLU A 186 29.10 5.26 -12.18
CA GLU A 186 28.13 5.63 -13.22
C GLU A 186 28.30 7.07 -13.73
N LYS A 187 29.23 7.85 -13.16
CA LYS A 187 29.52 9.26 -13.52
C LYS A 187 28.30 10.21 -13.40
N LYS A 188 27.36 9.89 -12.51
CA LYS A 188 26.18 10.72 -12.21
C LYS A 188 26.48 11.80 -11.17
N ILE A 189 27.51 11.58 -10.36
CA ILE A 189 28.03 12.53 -9.38
C ILE A 189 29.54 12.65 -9.51
N VAL A 190 30.11 13.71 -8.95
CA VAL A 190 31.55 13.92 -8.79
C VAL A 190 31.90 14.09 -7.32
N CYS A 191 33.14 13.77 -6.97
CA CYS A 191 33.69 13.99 -5.63
C CYS A 191 34.75 15.10 -5.70
N GLU A 192 34.60 16.11 -4.86
CA GLU A 192 35.57 17.19 -4.67
C GLU A 192 36.04 17.24 -3.23
N VAL A 193 37.33 17.43 -3.03
CA VAL A 193 37.92 17.55 -1.69
C VAL A 193 37.96 19.02 -1.31
N PHE A 194 37.28 19.37 -0.22
CA PHE A 194 37.29 20.71 0.35
C PHE A 194 37.50 20.63 1.86
N ASN A 195 38.46 21.38 2.40
CA ASN A 195 38.80 21.37 3.83
C ASN A 195 39.01 19.95 4.41
N GLN A 196 39.75 19.10 3.71
CA GLN A 196 40.04 17.71 4.09
C GLN A 196 38.78 16.81 4.21
N LYS A 197 37.68 17.20 3.57
CA LYS A 197 36.45 16.41 3.49
C LYS A 197 36.03 16.20 2.06
N ASP A 198 35.45 15.03 1.81
CA ASP A 198 34.90 14.64 0.52
C ASP A 198 33.47 15.16 0.39
N PHE A 199 33.24 15.99 -0.61
CA PHE A 199 31.93 16.49 -0.99
C PHE A 199 31.48 15.87 -2.32
N PHE A 200 30.23 15.43 -2.36
CA PHE A 200 29.60 14.85 -3.54
C PHE A 200 28.66 15.88 -4.16
N LEU A 201 28.76 16.02 -5.49
CA LEU A 201 28.00 16.99 -6.28
C LEU A 201 27.36 16.28 -7.48
N SER A 202 26.18 16.75 -7.93
CA SER A 202 25.65 16.29 -9.21
C SER A 202 26.55 16.76 -10.36
N ARG A 203 26.68 15.94 -11.39
CA ARG A 203 27.31 16.36 -12.63
C ARG A 203 26.42 17.29 -13.45
#